data_AF-J9T353-F1
#
_entry.id   AF-J9T353-F1
#
_cell.length_a   1.000
_cell.length_b   1.000
_cell.length_c   1.000
_cell.angle_alpha   90.00
_cell.angle_beta   90.00
_cell.angle_gamma   90.00
#
_symmetry.space_group_name_H-M   'P 1'
#
loop_
_entity.id
_entity.type
_entity.pdbx_description
1 polymer ?
#
loop_
_entity_poly.entity_id
_entity_poly.type
_entity_poly.pdbx_seq_one_letter_code
_entity_poly.pdbx_strand_id
1 'polypeptide(L)'
;YWHYHDHVVGTEHGTGGIRNGLYGAVIVRRKGDVLPDATHTIVINDMTIDNRKPHTGPDFEATVSDRVELVMITHGEYYHTFHMHGHRWADYRTGILTGRDDPSRVIDNKITSPADSFGFQIIAGEGVDAGAWMYHCHVQSH
;
A
#
# COMPACT_ATOMS: atom_id res chain seq x y z
N TYR A 1 4.78 4.94 -7.94
CA TYR A 1 5.24 4.48 -6.62
C TYR A 1 6.26 3.39 -6.87
N TRP A 2 7.36 3.43 -6.14
CA TRP A 2 8.50 2.53 -6.29
C TRP A 2 8.96 2.09 -4.90
N HIS A 3 9.96 1.21 -4.84
CA HIS A 3 10.58 0.78 -3.60
C HIS A 3 12.08 0.53 -3.80
N TYR A 4 12.81 0.41 -2.69
CA TYR A 4 14.18 -0.05 -2.63
C TYR A 4 14.28 -1.23 -1.64
N HIS A 5 15.24 -2.12 -1.86
CA HIS A 5 15.54 -3.19 -0.93
C HIS A 5 16.99 -3.67 -1.05
N ASP A 6 17.44 -4.43 -0.07
CA ASP A 6 18.71 -5.16 -0.13
C ASP A 6 18.70 -6.25 -1.21
N HIS A 7 19.87 -6.55 -1.79
CA HIS A 7 20.03 -7.57 -2.82
C HIS A 7 21.16 -8.57 -2.54
N VAL A 8 21.78 -8.55 -1.36
CA VAL A 8 22.97 -9.39 -1.09
C VAL A 8 22.97 -10.10 0.27
N VAL A 9 22.11 -9.74 1.20
CA VAL A 9 22.05 -10.38 2.52
C VAL A 9 21.30 -11.71 2.42
N GLY A 10 21.96 -12.78 2.86
CA GLY A 10 21.43 -14.15 2.88
C GLY A 10 21.55 -14.89 1.54
N THR A 11 21.20 -14.24 0.42
CA THR A 11 21.33 -14.79 -0.94
C THR A 11 21.76 -13.70 -1.92
N GLU A 12 22.16 -14.08 -3.14
CA GLU A 12 22.46 -13.14 -4.23
C GLU A 12 21.23 -12.34 -4.73
N HIS A 13 20.04 -12.65 -4.20
CA HIS A 13 18.79 -11.93 -4.46
C HIS A 13 18.25 -11.22 -3.21
N GLY A 14 19.07 -11.09 -2.15
CA GLY A 14 18.70 -10.36 -0.93
C GLY A 14 17.56 -10.99 -0.12
N THR A 15 17.27 -12.28 -0.28
CA THR A 15 16.16 -12.96 0.41
C THR A 15 16.23 -12.78 1.93
N GLY A 16 17.44 -12.85 2.51
CA GLY A 16 17.64 -12.64 3.93
C GLY A 16 17.46 -11.18 4.34
N GLY A 17 17.94 -10.23 3.53
CA GLY A 17 17.78 -8.79 3.78
C GLY A 17 16.31 -8.37 3.77
N ILE A 18 15.57 -8.73 2.72
CA ILE A 18 14.15 -8.45 2.58
C ILE A 18 13.36 -9.06 3.74
N ARG A 19 13.57 -10.35 4.04
CA ARG A 19 12.89 -11.03 5.16
C ARG A 19 13.14 -10.34 6.50
N ASN A 20 14.32 -9.75 6.69
CA ASN A 20 14.70 -9.08 7.93
C ASN A 20 14.41 -7.56 7.95
N GLY A 21 13.71 -7.02 6.95
CA GLY A 21 13.24 -5.64 6.98
C GLY A 21 14.05 -4.62 6.18
N LEU A 22 14.99 -5.05 5.34
CA LEU A 22 15.76 -4.15 4.48
C LEU A 22 14.98 -3.80 3.20
N TYR A 23 13.88 -3.07 3.37
CA TYR A 23 13.03 -2.56 2.30
C TYR A 23 12.51 -1.15 2.64
N GLY A 24 12.05 -0.40 1.65
CA GLY A 24 11.40 0.89 1.89
C GLY A 24 10.81 1.53 0.64
N ALA A 25 9.91 2.49 0.85
CA ALA A 25 9.21 3.17 -0.24
C ALA A 25 10.04 4.27 -0.91
N VAL A 26 9.83 4.43 -2.22
CA VAL A 26 10.31 5.57 -3.02
C VAL A 26 9.14 6.18 -3.79
N ILE A 27 8.94 7.48 -3.65
CA ILE A 27 7.94 8.22 -4.43
C ILE A 27 8.66 9.20 -5.34
N VAL A 28 8.50 9.03 -6.65
CA VAL A 28 8.93 10.00 -7.66
C VAL A 28 7.69 10.71 -8.18
N ARG A 29 7.58 12.01 -7.88
CA ARG A 29 6.41 12.83 -8.25
C ARG A 29 6.63 13.51 -9.59
N ARG A 30 5.58 13.57 -10.41
CA ARG A 30 5.52 14.45 -11.58
C ARG A 30 5.16 15.87 -11.13
N LYS A 31 5.65 16.89 -11.84
CA LYS A 31 5.21 18.27 -11.63
C LYS A 31 3.67 18.34 -11.73
N GLY A 32 3.04 18.92 -10.72
CA GLY A 32 1.59 19.05 -10.63
C GLY A 32 0.88 17.86 -9.98
N ASP A 33 1.58 16.82 -9.56
CA ASP A 33 0.99 15.77 -8.73
C ASP A 33 0.50 16.35 -7.40
N VAL A 34 -0.69 15.94 -6.99
CA VAL A 34 -1.29 16.33 -5.71
C VAL A 34 -0.45 15.76 -4.57
N LEU A 35 -0.18 16.59 -3.57
CA LEU A 35 0.54 16.18 -2.36
C LEU A 35 -0.46 15.78 -1.26
N PRO A 36 -0.15 14.76 -0.45
CA PRO A 36 -0.97 14.38 0.69
C PRO A 36 -0.64 15.19 1.93
N ASP A 37 -1.53 15.10 2.92
CA ASP A 37 -1.29 15.58 4.29
C ASP A 37 -0.35 14.60 5.04
N ALA A 38 -0.53 13.30 4.81
CA ALA A 38 0.33 12.25 5.34
C ALA A 38 0.55 11.12 4.33
N THR A 39 1.72 10.50 4.39
CA THR A 39 2.05 9.28 3.62
C THR A 39 2.34 8.14 4.58
N HIS A 40 1.67 7.01 4.41
CA HIS A 40 1.97 5.77 5.12
C HIS A 40 2.44 4.70 4.15
N THR A 41 3.36 3.87 4.60
CA THR A 41 3.85 2.71 3.84
C THR A 41 3.29 1.45 4.48
N ILE A 42 2.83 0.52 3.65
CA ILE A 42 2.35 -0.80 4.04
C ILE A 42 3.12 -1.82 3.22
N VAL A 43 3.96 -2.61 3.87
CA VAL A 43 4.71 -3.69 3.25
C VAL A 43 4.16 -5.02 3.72
N ILE A 44 3.53 -5.77 2.82
CA ILE A 44 3.21 -7.17 3.09
C ILE A 44 4.45 -7.99 2.75
N ASN A 45 5.14 -8.49 3.77
CA ASN A 45 6.36 -9.28 3.64
C ASN A 45 6.10 -10.68 4.21
N ASP A 46 6.09 -11.69 3.33
CA ASP A 46 5.58 -13.02 3.66
C ASP A 46 4.20 -12.91 4.35
N MET A 47 4.07 -13.40 5.59
CA MET A 47 2.81 -13.40 6.35
C MET A 47 2.73 -12.26 7.37
N THR A 48 3.48 -11.18 7.13
CA THR A 48 3.56 -10.03 8.05
C THR A 48 3.25 -8.73 7.34
N ILE A 49 2.78 -7.75 8.11
CA ILE A 49 2.70 -6.35 7.67
C ILE A 49 3.81 -5.60 8.40
N ASP A 50 4.70 -4.97 7.66
CA ASP A 50 5.87 -4.23 8.17
C ASP A 50 6.70 -5.04 9.18
N ASN A 51 6.84 -6.36 8.93
CA ASN A 51 7.53 -7.30 9.81
C ASN A 51 6.97 -7.38 11.25
N ARG A 52 5.75 -6.90 11.48
CA ARG A 52 5.08 -6.95 12.78
C ARG A 52 4.49 -8.34 13.06
N LYS A 53 4.27 -8.63 14.34
CA LYS A 53 3.60 -9.85 14.77
C LYS A 53 2.12 -9.84 14.32
N PRO A 54 1.51 -11.02 14.08
CA PRO A 54 0.10 -11.09 13.69
C PRO A 54 -0.80 -10.33 14.67
N HIS A 55 -1.82 -9.64 14.14
CA HIS A 55 -2.81 -8.85 14.91
C HIS A 55 -2.19 -7.72 15.77
N THR A 56 -1.13 -7.07 15.30
CA THR A 56 -0.49 -5.94 16.01
C THR A 56 -0.37 -4.66 15.17
N GLY A 57 -1.28 -4.49 14.21
CA GLY A 57 -1.28 -3.37 13.26
C GLY A 57 -0.27 -3.56 12.11
N PRO A 58 0.31 -2.46 11.58
CA PRO A 58 0.26 -1.09 12.13
C PRO A 58 -1.11 -0.42 11.94
N ASP A 59 -1.50 0.40 12.90
CA ASP A 59 -2.68 1.26 12.80
C ASP A 59 -2.25 2.64 12.33
N PHE A 60 -3.05 3.25 11.45
CA PHE A 60 -2.83 4.61 10.95
C PHE A 60 -4.02 5.48 11.33
N GLU A 61 -3.74 6.69 11.78
CA GLU A 61 -4.77 7.67 12.17
C GLU A 61 -4.82 8.81 11.14
N ALA A 62 -6.03 9.27 10.85
CA ALA A 62 -6.30 10.42 10.02
C ALA A 62 -7.58 11.11 10.50
N THR A 63 -7.71 12.40 10.24
CA THR A 63 -8.95 13.14 10.44
C THR A 63 -9.83 13.00 9.20
N VAL A 64 -11.15 13.01 9.37
CA VAL A 64 -12.08 13.05 8.24
C VAL A 64 -11.74 14.24 7.34
N SER A 65 -11.69 13.98 6.03
CA SER A 65 -11.25 14.91 4.97
C SER A 65 -9.74 15.05 4.75
N ASP A 66 -8.90 14.44 5.59
CA ASP A 66 -7.45 14.40 5.33
C ASP A 66 -7.16 13.66 4.02
N ARG A 67 -6.23 14.19 3.24
CA ARG A 67 -5.69 13.52 2.07
C ARG A 67 -4.57 12.59 2.49
N VAL A 68 -4.88 11.30 2.54
CA VAL A 68 -3.93 10.27 2.97
C VAL A 68 -3.36 9.56 1.75
N GLU A 69 -2.04 9.44 1.68
CA GLU A 69 -1.34 8.64 0.67
C GLU A 69 -0.87 7.32 1.26
N LEU A 70 -1.13 6.23 0.54
CA LEU A 70 -0.65 4.91 0.87
C LEU A 70 0.33 4.43 -0.20
N VAL A 71 1.50 3.97 0.24
CA VAL A 71 2.43 3.19 -0.59
C VAL A 71 2.35 1.75 -0.16
N MET A 72 1.92 0.88 -1.07
CA MET A 72 1.77 -0.54 -0.81
C MET A 72 2.85 -1.32 -1.56
N ILE A 73 3.62 -2.13 -0.84
CA ILE A 73 4.71 -2.96 -1.36
C ILE A 73 4.46 -4.41 -0.93
N THR A 74 4.78 -5.37 -1.79
CA THR A 74 4.71 -6.80 -1.45
C THR A 74 6.09 -7.43 -1.60
N HIS A 75 6.49 -8.27 -0.66
CA HIS A 75 7.76 -8.98 -0.60
C HIS A 75 7.58 -10.40 -0.06
N GLY A 76 8.62 -11.23 -0.21
CA GLY A 76 8.63 -12.61 0.28
C GLY A 76 8.23 -13.61 -0.79
N GLU A 77 7.54 -14.67 -0.39
CA GLU A 77 7.26 -15.84 -1.23
C GLU A 77 5.80 -15.94 -1.71
N TYR A 78 4.90 -15.12 -1.16
CA TYR A 78 3.45 -15.27 -1.35
C TYR A 78 2.84 -14.16 -2.20
N TYR A 79 1.77 -14.50 -2.92
CA TYR A 79 0.86 -13.50 -3.46
C TYR A 79 -0.14 -13.08 -2.37
N HIS A 80 -0.66 -11.86 -2.50
CA HIS A 80 -1.63 -11.28 -1.58
C HIS A 80 -2.71 -10.54 -2.35
N THR A 81 -3.79 -10.18 -1.66
CA THR A 81 -4.77 -9.20 -2.16
C THR A 81 -4.96 -8.11 -1.12
N PHE A 82 -4.41 -6.93 -1.35
CA PHE A 82 -4.55 -5.79 -0.44
C PHE A 82 -5.96 -5.19 -0.56
N HIS A 83 -6.67 -5.13 0.56
CA HIS A 83 -8.02 -4.59 0.66
C HIS A 83 -8.13 -3.50 1.73
N MET A 84 -8.95 -2.48 1.47
CA MET A 84 -9.26 -1.43 2.45
C MET A 84 -10.76 -1.16 2.52
N HIS A 85 -11.31 -1.20 3.73
CA HIS A 85 -12.73 -0.97 3.98
C HIS A 85 -13.08 0.51 3.83
N GLY A 86 -14.30 0.79 3.38
CA GLY A 86 -14.86 2.16 3.29
C GLY A 86 -14.26 3.06 2.20
N HIS A 87 -13.15 2.66 1.58
CA HIS A 87 -12.38 3.50 0.68
C HIS A 87 -12.05 2.77 -0.63
N ARG A 88 -11.78 3.53 -1.69
CA ARG A 88 -11.48 3.02 -3.03
C ARG A 88 -10.53 3.97 -3.74
N TRP A 89 -9.84 3.47 -4.76
CA TRP A 89 -8.89 4.23 -5.56
C TRP A 89 -8.94 3.80 -7.03
N ALA A 90 -8.41 4.63 -7.92
CA ALA A 90 -8.21 4.24 -9.32
C ALA A 90 -6.99 3.34 -9.49
N ASP A 91 -7.10 2.24 -10.23
CA ASP A 91 -5.99 1.33 -10.55
C ASP A 91 -5.07 1.93 -11.62
N TYR A 92 -4.44 3.05 -11.26
CA TYR A 92 -3.57 3.86 -12.11
C TYR A 92 -2.44 4.48 -11.29
N ARG A 93 -1.47 5.12 -11.97
CA ARG A 93 -0.22 5.65 -11.39
C ARG A 93 -0.39 6.41 -10.07
N THR A 94 -1.44 7.21 -9.93
CA THR A 94 -1.66 8.11 -8.78
C THR A 94 -2.72 7.61 -7.80
N GLY A 95 -3.48 6.58 -8.14
CA GLY A 95 -4.70 6.23 -7.40
C GLY A 95 -5.90 7.15 -7.65
N ILE A 96 -5.74 8.16 -8.52
CA ILE A 96 -6.75 9.20 -8.78
C ILE A 96 -7.04 9.19 -10.28
N LEU A 97 -8.32 9.14 -10.66
CA LEU A 97 -8.73 9.28 -12.07
C LEU A 97 -8.28 10.65 -12.61
N THR A 98 -7.70 10.66 -13.80
CA THR A 98 -7.20 11.89 -14.44
C THR A 98 -8.33 12.79 -14.97
N GLY A 99 -9.56 12.28 -15.04
CA GLY A 99 -10.75 12.99 -15.45
C GLY A 99 -11.90 12.04 -15.78
N ARG A 100 -12.99 12.59 -16.34
CA ARG A 100 -14.20 11.83 -16.71
C ARG A 100 -13.93 10.71 -17.72
N ASP A 101 -12.97 10.90 -18.60
CA ASP A 101 -12.69 9.97 -19.71
C ASP A 101 -11.57 8.96 -19.37
N ASP A 102 -11.10 8.94 -18.11
CA ASP A 102 -10.10 7.97 -17.66
C ASP A 102 -10.74 6.57 -17.53
N PRO A 103 -10.29 5.56 -18.29
CA PRO A 103 -10.89 4.23 -18.29
C PRO A 103 -10.41 3.34 -17.14
N SER A 104 -9.54 3.86 -16.26
CA SER A 104 -8.98 3.08 -15.16
C SER A 104 -10.07 2.59 -14.22
N ARG A 105 -9.96 1.33 -13.80
CA ARG A 105 -10.92 0.73 -12.86
C ARG A 105 -10.82 1.43 -11.51
N VAL A 106 -11.95 1.69 -10.87
CA VAL A 106 -11.99 2.07 -9.46
C VAL A 106 -12.14 0.79 -8.63
N ILE A 107 -11.21 0.58 -7.70
CA ILE A 107 -11.07 -0.66 -6.93
C ILE A 107 -10.85 -0.37 -5.45
N ASP A 108 -11.15 -1.35 -4.61
CA ASP A 108 -10.84 -1.38 -3.17
C ASP A 108 -10.02 -2.62 -2.78
N ASN A 109 -9.73 -3.50 -3.75
CA ASN A 109 -8.96 -4.72 -3.59
C ASN A 109 -8.05 -4.95 -4.79
N LYS A 110 -6.76 -5.23 -4.55
CA LYS A 110 -5.76 -5.46 -5.60
C LYS A 110 -4.88 -6.65 -5.27
N ILE A 111 -4.77 -7.60 -6.21
CA ILE A 111 -3.77 -8.67 -6.13
C ILE A 111 -2.35 -8.11 -6.30
N THR A 112 -1.42 -8.58 -5.49
CA THR A 112 0.00 -8.24 -5.53
C THR A 112 0.87 -9.48 -5.34
N SER A 113 2.07 -9.43 -5.91
CA SER A 113 3.09 -10.48 -5.84
C SER A 113 4.41 -9.90 -5.33
N PRO A 114 5.40 -10.74 -4.97
CA PRO A 114 6.69 -10.25 -4.49
C PRO A 114 7.34 -9.25 -5.46
N ALA A 115 7.87 -8.17 -4.90
CA ALA A 115 8.42 -6.98 -5.55
C ALA A 115 7.41 -6.04 -6.25
N ASP A 116 6.10 -6.32 -6.22
CA ASP A 116 5.11 -5.35 -6.67
C ASP A 116 5.08 -4.13 -5.73
N SER A 117 4.90 -2.95 -6.34
CA SER A 117 4.57 -1.74 -5.59
C SER A 117 3.55 -0.89 -6.34
N PHE A 118 2.64 -0.30 -5.57
CA PHE A 118 1.71 0.70 -6.07
C PHE A 118 1.43 1.71 -4.96
N GLY A 119 0.63 2.71 -5.26
CA GLY A 119 0.18 3.65 -4.26
C GLY A 119 -0.96 4.48 -4.78
N PHE A 120 -1.63 5.14 -3.85
CA PHE A 120 -2.84 5.89 -4.11
C PHE A 120 -3.07 6.92 -3.02
N GLN A 121 -3.95 7.86 -3.30
CA GLN A 121 -4.45 8.79 -2.30
C GLN A 121 -5.95 8.62 -2.14
N ILE A 122 -6.41 8.78 -0.90
CA ILE A 122 -7.83 8.84 -0.55
C ILE A 122 -8.11 10.15 0.17
N ILE A 123 -9.38 10.52 0.23
CA ILE A 123 -9.89 11.46 1.22
C ILE A 123 -10.47 10.61 2.36
N ALA A 124 -9.90 10.74 3.57
CA ALA A 124 -10.29 9.94 4.71
C ALA A 124 -11.77 10.16 5.05
N GLY A 125 -12.55 9.08 5.10
CA GLY A 125 -13.98 9.13 5.43
C GLY A 125 -14.88 9.72 4.33
N GLU A 126 -14.41 9.87 3.09
CA GLU A 126 -15.23 10.40 1.98
C GLU A 126 -16.48 9.56 1.74
N GLY A 127 -17.65 10.11 2.10
CA GLY A 127 -18.95 9.46 1.94
C GLY A 127 -19.18 8.28 2.89
N VAL A 128 -18.29 8.04 3.85
CA VAL A 128 -18.40 6.94 4.83
C VAL A 128 -18.20 7.38 6.29
N ASP A 129 -17.81 8.63 6.53
CA ASP A 129 -17.58 9.22 7.86
C ASP A 129 -16.42 8.58 8.66
N ALA A 130 -16.26 9.05 9.90
CA ALA A 130 -15.25 8.56 10.84
C ALA A 130 -15.52 7.11 11.25
N GLY A 131 -14.45 6.34 11.46
CA GLY A 131 -14.56 4.96 11.93
C GLY A 131 -13.21 4.27 12.03
N ALA A 132 -13.21 3.07 12.61
CA ALA A 132 -12.08 2.15 12.57
C ALA A 132 -12.16 1.30 11.29
N TRP A 133 -11.63 1.84 10.20
CA TRP A 133 -11.68 1.19 8.88
C TRP A 133 -10.54 0.19 8.74
N MET A 134 -10.88 -1.09 8.59
CA MET A 134 -9.87 -2.14 8.43
C MET A 134 -9.17 -2.05 7.08
N TYR A 135 -7.89 -2.39 7.06
CA TYR A 135 -7.20 -2.86 5.86
C TYR A 135 -6.59 -4.23 6.18
N HIS A 136 -6.58 -5.12 5.21
CA HIS A 136 -6.06 -6.47 5.41
C HIS A 136 -5.72 -7.17 4.10
N CYS A 137 -4.98 -8.27 4.20
CA CYS A 137 -4.93 -9.25 3.12
C CYS A 137 -6.30 -9.93 3.00
N HIS A 138 -6.86 -10.03 1.80
CA HIS A 138 -8.15 -10.69 1.56
C HIS A 138 -8.02 -12.19 1.20
N VAL A 139 -6.81 -12.75 1.21
CA VAL A 139 -6.66 -14.20 1.21
C VAL A 139 -7.11 -14.71 2.58
N GLN A 140 -8.16 -15.54 2.62
CA GLN A 140 -8.91 -15.80 3.86
C GLN A 140 -8.11 -16.37 5.03
N SER A 141 -7.00 -17.07 4.77
CA SER A 141 -6.15 -17.67 5.80
C SER A 141 -4.98 -16.78 6.22
N HIS A 142 -4.76 -15.66 5.52
CA HIS A 142 -3.67 -14.73 5.79
C HIS A 142 -4.03 -13.74 6.90
#